data_AF-A0A9W6NY94-F1
#
_entry.id   AF-A0A9W6NY94-F1
#
_cell.length_a   1.000
_cell.length_b   1.000
_cell.length_c   1.000
_cell.angle_alpha   90.00
_cell.angle_beta   90.00
_cell.angle_gamma   90.00
#
_symmetry.space_group_name_H-M   'P 1'
#
loop_
_entity.id
_entity.type
_entity.pdbx_description
1 polymer ?
#
loop_
_entity_poly.entity_id
_entity_poly.type
_entity_poly.pdbx_seq_one_letter_code
_entity_poly.pdbx_strand_id
1 'polypeptide(L)'
;MSRTATLLSLALSLGAATVLAAAPAAAAPAGPTGSTEADSTTSATSESTARPDGGRTVTLYSGPVRVQRGAEWLPVDLTLQAGPDGVVRPVAAPHDLTLTPTGPSVRYAEGGSAAVVWPAPLPAPRLDGSTATYPQVRPGYDLEVEATRAGFVASVRKDGAPTGPAPELKLTGNAEAVPDATGSLTEAESAVSRVVAAAPVTAAAPVPFDTTAQTTVKNTDTSGDPDLRLGSYDGKEAARSYLTFDLTQAGASGGRPASVRTATLDLHQTWSASCRPRAWEVWTLPAGTTVGPKLRWANQPQGERLRATSTDTRGNAAACAPGWSSVDVTELVKEWTAAGATSGTVMLKAADETDPLSWKRFASAETATVPHLTVTLG
;
A
#
# COMPACT_ATOMS: atom_id res chain seq x y z
N MET A 1 84.08 39.60 -20.70
CA MET A 1 84.56 39.86 -22.08
C MET A 1 83.63 39.13 -23.05
N SER A 2 83.17 39.83 -24.10
CA SER A 2 82.36 39.36 -25.26
C SER A 2 80.94 38.84 -24.97
N ARG A 3 79.85 39.53 -25.37
CA ARG A 3 79.21 39.55 -26.73
C ARG A 3 78.96 38.12 -27.25
N THR A 4 77.77 37.69 -27.66
CA THR A 4 77.09 38.10 -28.91
C THR A 4 75.69 37.46 -28.97
N ALA A 5 74.73 38.14 -29.61
CA ALA A 5 73.41 37.64 -29.98
C ALA A 5 73.44 36.81 -31.29
N THR A 6 72.50 35.89 -31.48
CA THR A 6 72.04 35.43 -32.81
C THR A 6 70.60 34.92 -32.71
N LEU A 7 69.74 35.53 -33.52
CA LEU A 7 68.39 35.08 -33.92
C LEU A 7 68.53 34.17 -35.15
N LEU A 8 67.78 33.05 -35.24
CA LEU A 8 67.17 32.60 -36.50
C LEU A 8 66.09 31.50 -36.32
N SER A 9 64.88 31.87 -36.74
CA SER A 9 63.88 31.16 -37.57
C SER A 9 63.50 29.68 -37.36
N LEU A 10 62.24 29.52 -36.92
CA LEU A 10 61.11 28.78 -37.52
C LEU A 10 61.36 27.46 -38.32
N ALA A 11 60.77 26.36 -37.83
CA ALA A 11 60.16 25.33 -38.67
C ALA A 11 58.99 24.64 -37.93
N LEU A 12 57.87 24.58 -38.63
CA LEU A 12 56.56 24.06 -38.23
C LEU A 12 56.51 22.54 -38.51
N SER A 13 56.06 21.71 -37.57
CA SER A 13 55.45 20.42 -37.92
C SER A 13 54.49 19.96 -36.84
N LEU A 14 53.22 19.84 -37.25
CA LEU A 14 52.05 19.43 -36.49
C LEU A 14 52.17 18.00 -35.95
N GLY A 15 51.89 17.81 -34.66
CA GLY A 15 51.49 16.54 -34.07
C GLY A 15 50.05 16.65 -33.56
N ALA A 16 49.13 15.92 -34.19
CA ALA A 16 47.70 15.94 -33.88
C ALA A 16 47.41 15.34 -32.49
N ALA A 17 46.84 16.13 -31.59
CA ALA A 17 46.19 15.66 -30.38
C ALA A 17 44.69 15.49 -30.66
N THR A 18 44.23 14.24 -30.78
CA THR A 18 42.80 13.92 -30.87
C THR A 18 42.19 14.09 -29.49
N VAL A 19 41.62 15.27 -29.22
CA VAL A 19 40.73 15.50 -28.07
C VAL A 19 39.34 15.01 -28.46
N LEU A 20 38.86 13.99 -27.76
CA LEU A 20 37.50 13.47 -27.90
C LEU A 20 36.51 14.55 -27.42
N ALA A 21 35.85 15.23 -28.36
CA ALA A 21 34.75 16.13 -28.06
C ALA A 21 33.50 15.30 -27.71
N ALA A 22 33.09 15.33 -26.45
CA ALA A 22 31.79 14.83 -26.03
C ALA A 22 30.71 15.87 -26.39
N ALA A 23 29.81 15.49 -27.30
CA ALA A 23 28.58 16.20 -27.62
C ALA A 23 27.60 16.18 -26.42
N PRO A 24 26.66 17.14 -26.31
CA PRO A 24 25.94 17.41 -25.07
C PRO A 24 24.94 16.30 -24.73
N ALA A 25 24.96 15.85 -23.48
CA ALA A 25 23.95 14.96 -22.93
C ALA A 25 22.58 15.66 -22.93
N ALA A 26 21.60 15.01 -23.54
CA ALA A 26 20.20 15.35 -23.43
C ALA A 26 19.77 15.29 -21.96
N ALA A 27 19.03 16.33 -21.54
CA ALA A 27 18.63 16.60 -20.18
C ALA A 27 17.78 15.50 -19.54
N ALA A 28 18.22 15.02 -18.37
CA ALA A 28 17.36 14.36 -17.39
C ALA A 28 16.53 15.43 -16.65
N PRO A 29 15.23 15.23 -16.38
CA PRO A 29 14.49 16.13 -15.51
C PRO A 29 15.06 16.06 -14.08
N ALA A 30 15.44 17.23 -13.59
CA ALA A 30 16.06 17.49 -12.30
C ALA A 30 15.22 16.97 -11.12
N GLY A 31 15.88 16.31 -10.18
CA GLY A 31 15.33 16.14 -8.83
C GLY A 31 15.16 17.51 -8.16
N PRO A 32 14.21 17.66 -7.21
CA PRO A 32 14.08 18.92 -6.50
C PRO A 32 15.27 19.07 -5.54
N THR A 33 16.26 19.84 -5.96
CA THR A 33 17.24 20.46 -5.07
C THR A 33 16.51 21.51 -4.24
N GLY A 34 16.25 21.17 -2.96
CA GLY A 34 15.62 22.06 -2.00
C GLY A 34 14.87 21.35 -0.88
N SER A 35 15.37 20.23 -0.36
CA SER A 35 14.88 19.67 0.90
C SER A 35 15.70 20.25 2.05
N THR A 36 15.25 21.38 2.58
CA THR A 36 15.60 21.79 3.95
C THR A 36 15.16 20.66 4.91
N GLU A 37 16.07 20.30 5.83
CA GLU A 37 15.97 19.29 6.89
C GLU A 37 14.60 18.65 7.07
N ALA A 38 14.55 17.33 6.88
CA ALA A 38 13.46 16.50 7.37
C ALA A 38 13.32 16.74 8.89
N ASP A 39 12.36 17.57 9.27
CA ASP A 39 11.94 17.76 10.65
C ASP A 39 11.69 16.38 11.29
N SER A 40 12.03 16.27 12.57
CA SER A 40 12.17 15.03 13.35
C SER A 40 10.86 14.25 13.62
N THR A 41 9.90 14.24 12.69
CA THR A 41 8.53 13.74 12.85
C THR A 41 8.10 12.71 11.79
N THR A 42 9.04 12.26 10.96
CA THR A 42 8.79 11.20 9.97
C THR A 42 8.55 9.85 10.69
N SER A 43 7.40 9.21 10.43
CA SER A 43 7.06 7.87 10.97
C SER A 43 7.02 6.81 9.87
N ALA A 44 6.66 5.56 10.18
CA ALA A 44 6.43 4.52 9.16
C ALA A 44 5.26 4.87 8.20
N THR A 45 4.31 5.68 8.68
CA THR A 45 2.99 5.92 8.07
C THR A 45 2.73 7.39 7.76
N SER A 46 3.70 8.28 7.99
CA SER A 46 3.53 9.72 7.73
C SER A 46 4.82 10.45 7.37
N GLU A 47 4.73 11.42 6.48
CA GLU A 47 5.80 12.37 6.14
C GLU A 47 5.41 13.76 6.60
N SER A 48 6.37 14.54 7.06
CA SER A 48 6.17 15.97 7.31
C SER A 48 7.26 16.77 6.64
N THR A 49 6.87 17.86 5.97
CA THR A 49 7.79 18.79 5.34
C THR A 49 7.43 20.22 5.75
N ALA A 50 8.42 20.97 6.22
CA ALA A 50 8.24 22.39 6.52
C ALA A 50 7.95 23.19 5.23
N ARG A 51 7.13 24.23 5.34
CA ARG A 51 6.78 25.12 4.23
C ARG A 51 7.46 26.48 4.42
N PRO A 52 7.83 27.18 3.34
CA PRO A 52 8.51 28.48 3.44
C PRO A 52 7.73 29.59 4.17
N ASP A 53 6.41 29.46 4.27
CA ASP A 53 5.53 30.40 4.98
C ASP A 53 5.40 30.11 6.48
N GLY A 54 6.17 29.17 7.02
CA GLY A 54 6.17 28.79 8.43
C GLY A 54 5.16 27.71 8.81
N GLY A 55 4.34 27.22 7.87
CA GLY A 55 3.51 26.05 8.11
C GLY A 55 4.21 24.73 7.75
N ARG A 56 3.45 23.64 7.67
CA ARG A 56 3.96 22.32 7.25
C ARG A 56 2.96 21.57 6.38
N THR A 57 3.44 20.69 5.51
CA THR A 57 2.63 19.66 4.85
C THR A 57 2.84 18.35 5.57
N VAL A 58 1.76 17.61 5.82
CA VAL A 58 1.80 16.27 6.39
C VAL A 58 1.10 15.32 5.42
N THR A 59 1.79 14.26 5.01
CA THR A 59 1.20 13.18 4.23
C THR A 59 0.97 11.99 5.16
N LEU A 60 -0.26 11.48 5.23
CA LEU A 60 -0.68 10.36 6.08
C LEU A 60 -1.10 9.20 5.20
N TYR A 61 -0.46 8.05 5.33
CA TYR A 61 -0.72 6.88 4.48
C TYR A 61 -1.70 5.91 5.16
N SER A 62 -2.49 5.17 4.37
CA SER A 62 -3.36 4.08 4.87
C SER A 62 -2.59 2.83 5.29
N GLY A 63 -1.27 2.80 5.11
CA GLY A 63 -0.37 1.73 5.53
C GLY A 63 1.08 2.19 5.59
N PRO A 64 2.00 1.38 6.14
CA PRO A 64 3.40 1.77 6.30
C PRO A 64 4.13 1.83 4.95
N VAL A 65 4.79 2.95 4.65
CA VAL A 65 5.55 3.14 3.40
C VAL A 65 7.06 2.99 3.59
N ARG A 66 7.52 3.00 4.84
CA ARG A 66 8.93 2.87 5.22
C ARG A 66 9.09 2.10 6.52
N VAL A 67 10.29 1.57 6.72
CA VAL A 67 10.67 0.79 7.91
C VAL A 67 11.94 1.36 8.51
N GLN A 68 12.03 1.34 9.83
CA GLN A 68 13.23 1.80 10.53
C GLN A 68 14.19 0.63 10.75
N ARG A 69 15.43 0.75 10.24
CA ARG A 69 16.52 -0.19 10.46
C ARG A 69 17.65 0.55 11.18
N GLY A 70 17.77 0.34 12.50
CA GLY A 70 18.69 1.12 13.32
C GLY A 70 18.29 2.61 13.32
N ALA A 71 19.15 3.48 12.83
CA ALA A 71 18.88 4.91 12.71
C ALA A 71 18.29 5.33 11.35
N GLU A 72 18.24 4.43 10.37
CA GLU A 72 17.86 4.74 8.99
C GLU A 72 16.41 4.36 8.69
N TRP A 73 15.73 5.19 7.91
CA TRP A 73 14.43 4.89 7.33
C TRP A 73 14.61 4.40 5.90
N LEU A 74 14.22 3.15 5.63
CA LEU A 74 14.25 2.56 4.30
C LEU A 74 12.84 2.46 3.73
N PRO A 75 12.65 2.63 2.41
CA PRO A 75 11.37 2.31 1.79
C PRO A 75 11.04 0.83 2.05
N VAL A 76 9.75 0.54 2.20
CA VAL A 76 9.30 -0.85 2.25
C VAL A 76 9.61 -1.52 0.92
N ASP A 77 10.26 -2.68 1.00
CA ASP A 77 10.59 -3.55 -0.11
C ASP A 77 10.21 -4.99 0.28
N LEU A 78 9.10 -5.46 -0.28
CA LEU A 78 8.55 -6.77 0.02
C LEU A 78 9.15 -7.88 -0.85
N THR A 79 10.16 -7.57 -1.68
CA THR A 79 10.83 -8.58 -2.52
C THR A 79 11.40 -9.69 -1.65
N LEU A 80 10.99 -10.92 -1.89
CA LEU A 80 11.40 -12.09 -1.13
C LEU A 80 12.79 -12.56 -1.56
N GLN A 81 13.64 -12.84 -0.58
CA GLN A 81 15.00 -13.33 -0.79
C GLN A 81 15.29 -14.51 0.11
N ALA A 82 15.93 -15.54 -0.46
CA ALA A 82 16.39 -16.70 0.31
C ALA A 82 17.67 -16.33 1.08
N GLY A 83 17.64 -16.48 2.40
CA GLY A 83 18.81 -16.31 3.26
C GLY A 83 19.75 -17.51 3.20
N PRO A 84 21.02 -17.34 3.61
CA PRO A 84 22.00 -18.43 3.70
C PRO A 84 21.62 -19.47 4.77
N ASP A 85 20.72 -19.12 5.67
CA ASP A 85 20.13 -19.98 6.70
C ASP A 85 18.97 -20.85 6.19
N GLY A 86 18.61 -20.75 4.90
CA GLY A 86 17.49 -21.49 4.30
C GLY A 86 16.12 -20.90 4.63
N VAL A 87 16.06 -19.70 5.22
CA VAL A 87 14.82 -18.99 5.53
C VAL A 87 14.62 -17.85 4.54
N VAL A 88 13.44 -17.78 3.94
CA VAL A 88 13.10 -16.70 3.01
C VAL A 88 12.51 -15.52 3.78
N ARG A 89 12.94 -14.30 3.45
CA ARG A 89 12.47 -13.06 4.09
C ARG A 89 12.31 -11.94 3.06
N PRO A 90 11.40 -10.97 3.27
CA PRO A 90 11.37 -9.74 2.50
C PRO A 90 12.61 -8.88 2.80
N VAL A 91 13.06 -8.09 1.82
CA VAL A 91 14.19 -7.15 1.96
C VAL A 91 13.96 -6.16 3.11
N ALA A 92 12.81 -5.51 3.12
CA ALA A 92 12.44 -4.48 4.09
C ALA A 92 10.92 -4.48 4.33
N ALA A 93 10.43 -5.27 5.29
CA ALA A 93 9.02 -5.30 5.68
C ALA A 93 8.79 -4.66 7.07
N PRO A 94 7.59 -4.08 7.30
CA PRO A 94 7.21 -3.51 8.61
C PRO A 94 7.14 -4.54 9.74
N HIS A 95 7.00 -5.82 9.38
CA HIS A 95 6.85 -6.93 10.29
C HIS A 95 7.88 -8.03 9.99
N ASP A 96 8.23 -8.81 10.99
CA ASP A 96 9.23 -9.88 10.88
C ASP A 96 8.58 -11.12 10.25
N LEU A 97 8.41 -11.08 8.92
CA LEU A 97 7.94 -12.20 8.11
C LEU A 97 9.10 -13.15 7.80
N THR A 98 8.90 -14.42 8.10
CA THR A 98 9.83 -15.50 7.79
C THR A 98 9.09 -16.67 7.14
N LEU A 99 9.62 -17.17 6.03
CA LEU A 99 9.14 -18.40 5.41
C LEU A 99 10.15 -19.51 5.68
N THR A 100 9.73 -20.48 6.47
CA THR A 100 10.55 -21.62 6.91
C THR A 100 10.04 -22.91 6.27
N PRO A 101 10.80 -24.01 6.32
CA PRO A 101 10.29 -25.32 5.89
C PRO A 101 9.02 -25.77 6.61
N THR A 102 8.70 -25.22 7.79
CA THR A 102 7.48 -25.55 8.54
C THR A 102 6.28 -24.65 8.22
N GLY A 103 6.47 -23.63 7.38
CA GLY A 103 5.43 -22.67 7.00
C GLY A 103 5.83 -21.20 7.16
N PRO A 104 4.98 -20.29 6.66
CA PRO A 104 5.12 -18.86 6.88
C PRO A 104 4.75 -18.47 8.32
N SER A 105 5.51 -17.55 8.89
CA SER A 105 5.21 -16.93 10.18
C SER A 105 5.61 -15.46 10.19
N VAL A 106 4.81 -14.64 10.87
CA VAL A 106 5.06 -13.21 11.05
C VAL A 106 4.99 -12.84 12.52
N ARG A 107 5.91 -11.98 12.97
CA ARG A 107 5.81 -11.27 14.25
C ARG A 107 5.59 -9.79 14.01
N TYR A 108 4.60 -9.22 14.69
CA TYR A 108 4.24 -7.81 14.54
C TYR A 108 5.08 -6.94 15.48
N ALA A 109 5.43 -5.74 15.02
CA ALA A 109 6.22 -4.79 15.79
C ALA A 109 5.51 -4.36 17.08
N GLU A 110 4.17 -4.22 17.03
CA GLU A 110 3.30 -3.90 18.17
C GLU A 110 3.05 -5.09 19.11
N GLY A 111 3.60 -6.26 18.78
CA GLY A 111 3.44 -7.49 19.52
C GLY A 111 2.43 -8.47 18.90
N GLY A 112 2.58 -9.73 19.28
CA GLY A 112 1.82 -10.83 18.71
C GLY A 112 2.44 -11.44 17.46
N SER A 113 1.86 -12.55 17.01
CA SER A 113 2.34 -13.32 15.88
C SER A 113 1.22 -14.08 15.20
N ALA A 114 1.41 -14.38 13.92
CA ALA A 114 0.59 -15.29 13.15
C ALA A 114 1.48 -16.29 12.40
N ALA A 115 1.06 -17.54 12.30
CA ALA A 115 1.77 -18.55 11.55
C ALA A 115 0.79 -19.54 10.90
N VAL A 116 1.08 -19.93 9.66
CA VAL A 116 0.47 -21.11 9.07
C VAL A 116 1.37 -22.29 9.38
N VAL A 117 0.86 -23.24 10.16
CA VAL A 117 1.58 -24.49 10.46
C VAL A 117 1.30 -25.50 9.35
N TRP A 118 2.35 -25.94 8.66
CA TRP A 118 2.25 -26.99 7.66
C TRP A 118 2.63 -28.35 8.26
N PRO A 119 1.88 -29.44 8.00
CA PRO A 119 2.10 -30.74 8.65
C PRO A 119 3.36 -31.47 8.18
N ALA A 120 3.94 -31.08 7.06
CA ALA A 120 5.15 -31.66 6.49
C ALA A 120 6.15 -30.56 6.12
N PRO A 121 7.44 -30.87 5.89
CA PRO A 121 8.37 -29.90 5.34
C PRO A 121 7.89 -29.42 3.96
N LEU A 122 7.77 -28.10 3.80
CA LEU A 122 7.47 -27.47 2.52
C LEU A 122 8.64 -27.65 1.53
N PRO A 123 8.35 -27.80 0.23
CA PRO A 123 9.38 -27.82 -0.80
C PRO A 123 10.08 -26.47 -0.90
N ALA A 124 11.18 -26.41 -1.67
CA ALA A 124 11.81 -25.12 -1.97
C ALA A 124 10.85 -24.23 -2.79
N PRO A 125 10.61 -22.97 -2.38
CA PRO A 125 9.71 -22.08 -3.11
C PRO A 125 10.37 -21.52 -4.37
N ARG A 126 9.54 -21.17 -5.36
CA ARG A 126 9.89 -20.24 -6.44
C ARG A 126 9.54 -18.84 -5.98
N LEU A 127 10.49 -17.92 -6.07
CA LEU A 127 10.30 -16.53 -5.64
C LEU A 127 10.09 -15.64 -6.86
N ASP A 128 9.08 -14.80 -6.81
CA ASP A 128 8.78 -13.76 -7.80
C ASP A 128 8.26 -12.51 -7.08
N GLY A 129 9.08 -11.46 -7.02
CA GLY A 129 8.76 -10.25 -6.27
C GLY A 129 8.43 -10.57 -4.80
N SER A 130 7.23 -10.20 -4.36
CA SER A 130 6.70 -10.47 -3.01
C SER A 130 6.11 -11.86 -2.83
N THR A 131 6.09 -12.70 -3.87
CA THR A 131 5.39 -13.98 -3.88
C THR A 131 6.35 -15.17 -3.82
N ALA A 132 6.05 -16.11 -2.93
CA ALA A 132 6.68 -17.42 -2.84
C ALA A 132 5.67 -18.51 -3.20
N THR A 133 5.94 -19.23 -4.29
CA THR A 133 5.13 -20.37 -4.73
C THR A 133 5.80 -21.68 -4.34
N TYR A 134 5.15 -22.46 -3.49
CA TYR A 134 5.54 -23.80 -3.09
C TYR A 134 4.79 -24.82 -3.97
N PRO A 135 5.47 -25.45 -4.93
CA PRO A 135 4.80 -26.33 -5.88
C PRO A 135 4.44 -27.67 -5.25
N GLN A 136 3.29 -28.22 -5.63
CA GLN A 136 2.89 -29.59 -5.31
C GLN A 136 2.96 -29.91 -3.80
N VAL A 137 2.57 -28.96 -2.94
CA VAL A 137 2.46 -29.18 -1.48
C VAL A 137 1.47 -30.30 -1.14
N ARG A 138 0.56 -30.56 -2.07
CA ARG A 138 -0.20 -31.79 -2.23
C ARG A 138 -0.35 -32.03 -3.74
N PRO A 139 -0.46 -33.28 -4.24
CA PRO A 139 -0.64 -33.52 -5.66
C PRO A 139 -1.79 -32.70 -6.27
N GLY A 140 -1.42 -31.81 -7.18
CA GLY A 140 -2.28 -30.85 -7.88
C GLY A 140 -2.68 -29.60 -7.09
N TYR A 141 -1.98 -29.28 -6.01
CA TYR A 141 -2.16 -28.05 -5.23
C TYR A 141 -0.81 -27.39 -4.94
N ASP A 142 -0.77 -26.07 -5.16
CA ASP A 142 0.35 -25.21 -4.79
C ASP A 142 -0.04 -24.36 -3.58
N LEU A 143 0.94 -24.06 -2.71
CA LEU A 143 0.79 -23.03 -1.68
C LEU A 143 1.50 -21.78 -2.18
N GLU A 144 0.77 -20.68 -2.25
CA GLU A 144 1.29 -19.37 -2.56
C GLU A 144 1.30 -18.52 -1.29
N VAL A 145 2.43 -17.89 -0.99
CA VAL A 145 2.56 -16.94 0.10
C VAL A 145 3.01 -15.60 -0.47
N GLU A 146 2.19 -14.59 -0.32
CA GLU A 146 2.49 -13.22 -0.72
C GLU A 146 2.82 -12.39 0.52
N ALA A 147 4.00 -11.77 0.52
CA ALA A 147 4.38 -10.82 1.56
C ALA A 147 3.58 -9.52 1.39
N THR A 148 2.98 -9.06 2.48
CA THR A 148 2.20 -7.82 2.53
C THR A 148 2.78 -6.88 3.58
N ARG A 149 2.47 -5.59 3.48
CA ARG A 149 2.77 -4.57 4.48
C ARG A 149 2.10 -4.88 5.82
N ALA A 150 0.90 -5.43 5.78
CA ALA A 150 0.18 -5.89 6.96
C ALA A 150 0.69 -7.23 7.54
N GLY A 151 1.43 -8.03 6.76
CA GLY A 151 1.98 -9.32 7.18
C GLY A 151 2.18 -10.28 5.99
N PHE A 152 1.23 -11.18 5.77
CA PHE A 152 1.22 -12.02 4.56
C PHE A 152 -0.18 -12.52 4.20
N VAL A 153 -0.37 -12.88 2.93
CA VAL A 153 -1.49 -13.69 2.46
C VAL A 153 -0.96 -15.08 2.12
N ALA A 154 -1.64 -16.12 2.59
CA ALA A 154 -1.37 -17.49 2.16
C ALA A 154 -2.60 -18.07 1.48
N SER A 155 -2.40 -18.67 0.30
CA SER A 155 -3.47 -19.20 -0.54
C SER A 155 -3.06 -20.56 -1.09
N VAL A 156 -3.96 -21.54 -1.02
CA VAL A 156 -3.80 -22.82 -1.71
C VAL A 156 -4.50 -22.73 -3.06
N ARG A 157 -3.76 -22.95 -4.15
CA ARG A 157 -4.28 -22.89 -5.52
C ARG A 157 -4.29 -24.28 -6.16
N LYS A 158 -5.24 -24.53 -7.05
CA LYS A 158 -5.21 -25.72 -7.90
C LYS A 158 -4.14 -25.58 -8.98
N ASP A 159 -3.30 -26.58 -9.11
CA ASP A 159 -2.32 -26.72 -10.19
C ASP A 159 -2.53 -28.07 -10.91
N GLY A 160 -3.16 -28.05 -12.08
CA GLY A 160 -3.51 -29.26 -12.82
C GLY A 160 -4.75 -30.00 -12.25
N ALA A 161 -4.67 -31.33 -12.18
CA ALA A 161 -5.77 -32.20 -11.76
C ALA A 161 -5.55 -32.72 -10.33
N PRO A 162 -6.12 -32.05 -9.29
CA PRO A 162 -5.88 -32.42 -7.91
C PRO A 162 -6.42 -33.81 -7.56
N THR A 163 -5.64 -34.59 -6.83
CA THR A 163 -6.08 -35.87 -6.26
C THR A 163 -6.38 -35.71 -4.78
N GLY A 164 -7.67 -35.53 -4.45
CA GLY A 164 -8.17 -35.40 -3.08
C GLY A 164 -8.54 -33.97 -2.66
N PRO A 165 -8.97 -33.78 -1.40
CA PRO A 165 -9.44 -32.48 -0.92
C PRO A 165 -8.30 -31.45 -0.85
N ALA A 166 -8.64 -30.18 -1.01
CA ALA A 166 -7.70 -29.09 -0.82
C ALA A 166 -7.17 -29.08 0.63
N PRO A 167 -5.87 -28.84 0.84
CA PRO A 167 -5.36 -28.46 2.14
C PRO A 167 -6.12 -27.25 2.70
N GLU A 168 -6.53 -27.32 3.97
CA GLU A 168 -7.16 -26.21 4.68
C GLU A 168 -6.08 -25.40 5.40
N LEU A 169 -6.03 -24.08 5.15
CA LEU A 169 -5.13 -23.17 5.82
C LEU A 169 -5.70 -22.75 7.17
N LYS A 170 -4.86 -22.81 8.21
CA LYS A 170 -5.20 -22.32 9.56
C LYS A 170 -4.08 -21.44 10.06
N LEU A 171 -4.45 -20.23 10.49
CA LEU A 171 -3.56 -19.36 11.22
C LEU A 171 -3.55 -19.74 12.70
N THR A 172 -2.36 -19.82 13.26
CA THR A 172 -2.09 -19.99 14.69
C THR A 172 -1.40 -18.74 15.22
N GLY A 173 -1.58 -18.46 16.51
CA GLY A 173 -1.01 -17.29 17.17
C GLY A 173 -2.06 -16.42 17.83
N ASN A 174 -1.65 -15.23 18.24
CA ASN A 174 -2.46 -14.24 18.95
C ASN A 174 -2.81 -13.00 18.10
N ALA A 175 -2.49 -13.04 16.81
CA ALA A 175 -3.04 -12.11 15.81
C ALA A 175 -4.55 -12.31 15.62
N GLU A 176 -5.25 -11.32 15.05
CA GLU A 176 -6.61 -11.54 14.56
C GLU A 176 -6.58 -12.45 13.33
N ALA A 177 -6.52 -13.75 13.55
CA ALA A 177 -6.72 -14.76 12.53
C ALA A 177 -8.18 -14.72 12.07
N VAL A 178 -8.42 -14.44 10.79
CA VAL A 178 -9.72 -14.66 10.16
C VAL A 178 -9.57 -15.74 9.10
N PRO A 179 -9.83 -17.02 9.44
CA PRO A 179 -9.82 -18.08 8.45
C PRO A 179 -10.99 -17.89 7.48
N ASP A 180 -10.70 -17.99 6.18
CA ASP A 180 -11.76 -18.01 5.18
C ASP A 180 -12.44 -19.37 5.20
N ALA A 181 -13.77 -19.39 5.11
CA ALA A 181 -14.50 -20.64 4.89
C ALA A 181 -14.13 -21.20 3.51
N THR A 182 -13.78 -22.49 3.43
CA THR A 182 -13.59 -23.21 2.15
C THR A 182 -14.85 -23.09 1.29
N GLY A 183 -14.83 -22.21 0.30
CA GLY A 183 -15.95 -21.91 -0.58
C GLY A 183 -15.49 -21.06 -1.77
N SER A 184 -16.05 -21.34 -2.94
CA SER A 184 -15.65 -20.75 -4.23
C SER A 184 -15.62 -19.23 -4.16
N LEU A 185 -14.41 -18.66 -4.27
CA LEU A 185 -14.20 -17.23 -4.49
C LEU A 185 -14.70 -16.91 -5.90
N THR A 186 -15.83 -16.21 -6.01
CA THR A 186 -16.34 -15.74 -7.30
C THR A 186 -15.76 -14.37 -7.61
N GLU A 187 -14.54 -14.38 -8.11
CA GLU A 187 -14.02 -13.64 -9.28
C GLU A 187 -12.50 -13.89 -9.34
N ALA A 188 -12.06 -14.59 -10.38
CA ALA A 188 -10.65 -14.81 -10.78
C ALA A 188 -9.67 -15.57 -9.85
N GLU A 189 -9.98 -15.95 -8.62
CA GLU A 189 -9.02 -16.69 -7.78
C GLU A 189 -9.22 -18.21 -7.85
N SER A 190 -8.28 -18.92 -8.49
CA SER A 190 -8.19 -20.40 -8.44
C SER A 190 -7.85 -20.96 -7.05
N ALA A 191 -7.91 -20.11 -6.02
CA ALA A 191 -7.63 -20.46 -4.65
C ALA A 191 -8.81 -21.21 -4.03
N VAL A 192 -8.49 -22.30 -3.34
CA VAL A 192 -9.43 -23.21 -2.67
C VAL A 192 -9.43 -23.04 -1.16
N SER A 193 -8.40 -22.41 -0.62
CA SER A 193 -8.27 -22.01 0.78
C SER A 193 -7.37 -20.77 0.84
N ARG A 194 -7.69 -19.82 1.70
CA ARG A 194 -6.98 -18.54 1.85
C ARG A 194 -7.00 -18.10 3.31
N VAL A 195 -5.91 -17.49 3.75
CA VAL A 195 -5.82 -16.81 5.04
C VAL A 195 -5.02 -15.52 4.88
N VAL A 196 -5.42 -14.49 5.61
CA VAL A 196 -4.70 -13.22 5.70
C VAL A 196 -4.17 -13.06 7.11
N ALA A 197 -2.85 -12.94 7.23
CA ALA A 197 -2.18 -12.60 8.48
C ALA A 197 -1.89 -11.10 8.48
N ALA A 198 -2.75 -10.36 9.17
CA ALA A 198 -2.61 -8.92 9.37
C ALA A 198 -2.40 -8.58 10.85
N ALA A 199 -1.71 -7.47 11.10
CA ALA A 199 -1.55 -6.94 12.45
C ALA A 199 -2.94 -6.65 13.09
N PRO A 200 -3.14 -6.96 14.38
CA PRO A 200 -4.40 -6.69 15.04
C PRO A 200 -4.64 -5.18 15.14
N VAL A 201 -5.84 -4.74 14.78
CA VAL A 201 -6.26 -3.33 15.00
C VAL A 201 -6.70 -3.21 16.46
N THR A 202 -5.86 -2.61 17.30
CA THR A 202 -6.17 -2.41 18.73
C THR A 202 -6.63 -0.99 19.01
N ALA A 203 -7.43 -0.82 20.08
CA ALA A 203 -7.87 0.51 20.50
C ALA A 203 -6.75 1.40 21.08
N ALA A 204 -5.58 0.83 21.39
CA ALA A 204 -4.49 1.53 22.08
C ALA A 204 -3.64 2.41 21.14
N ALA A 205 -3.58 2.08 19.85
CA ALA A 205 -2.96 2.89 18.82
C ALA A 205 -3.63 2.58 17.48
N PRO A 206 -4.12 3.59 16.75
CA PRO A 206 -4.72 3.36 15.45
C PRO A 206 -3.64 2.92 14.46
N VAL A 207 -3.73 1.67 14.03
CA VAL A 207 -2.92 1.14 12.94
C VAL A 207 -3.60 1.58 11.64
N PRO A 208 -2.93 2.33 10.74
CA PRO A 208 -3.46 2.59 9.42
C PRO A 208 -3.80 1.27 8.74
N PHE A 209 -4.98 1.24 8.13
CA PHE A 209 -5.57 0.00 7.63
C PHE A 209 -6.51 0.32 6.47
N ASP A 210 -6.51 -0.54 5.45
CA ASP A 210 -7.55 -0.52 4.42
C ASP A 210 -8.06 -1.92 4.08
N THR A 211 -9.30 -1.97 3.59
CA THR A 211 -10.00 -3.22 3.24
C THR A 211 -11.22 -2.93 2.38
N THR A 212 -11.78 -3.97 1.76
CA THR A 212 -13.00 -3.92 0.95
C THR A 212 -14.07 -4.89 1.46
N ALA A 213 -15.27 -4.39 1.72
CA ALA A 213 -16.46 -5.24 1.78
C ALA A 213 -17.06 -5.38 0.38
N GLN A 214 -17.37 -6.60 -0.04
CA GLN A 214 -18.06 -6.87 -1.31
C GLN A 214 -19.16 -7.93 -1.11
N THR A 215 -20.32 -7.72 -1.74
CA THR A 215 -21.49 -8.61 -1.62
C THR A 215 -21.20 -10.07 -2.02
N THR A 216 -20.34 -10.27 -3.02
CA THR A 216 -19.91 -11.59 -3.50
C THR A 216 -18.80 -12.21 -2.65
N VAL A 217 -18.05 -11.42 -1.88
CA VAL A 217 -16.93 -11.85 -1.03
C VAL A 217 -17.39 -11.89 0.42
N LYS A 218 -18.15 -12.94 0.77
CA LYS A 218 -18.90 -12.99 2.04
C LYS A 218 -18.06 -13.32 3.27
N ASN A 219 -17.08 -14.21 3.11
CA ASN A 219 -16.36 -14.81 4.22
C ASN A 219 -14.85 -14.53 4.19
N THR A 220 -14.36 -13.87 3.14
CA THR A 220 -12.93 -13.65 2.91
C THR A 220 -12.45 -12.31 3.42
N ASP A 221 -11.29 -12.31 4.07
CA ASP A 221 -10.58 -11.08 4.38
C ASP A 221 -9.87 -10.56 3.12
N THR A 222 -10.17 -9.32 2.76
CA THR A 222 -9.63 -8.63 1.58
C THR A 222 -8.60 -7.57 1.94
N SER A 223 -8.22 -7.43 3.22
CA SER A 223 -7.21 -6.46 3.65
C SER A 223 -5.81 -6.74 3.09
N GLY A 224 -5.56 -7.96 2.64
CA GLY A 224 -4.34 -8.32 1.90
C GLY A 224 -4.46 -8.20 0.39
N ASP A 225 -5.60 -7.75 -0.16
CA ASP A 225 -5.75 -7.57 -1.61
C ASP A 225 -4.94 -6.35 -2.08
N PRO A 226 -4.33 -6.40 -3.29
CA PRO A 226 -3.60 -5.26 -3.86
C PRO A 226 -4.54 -4.13 -4.33
N ASP A 227 -5.86 -4.32 -4.26
CA ASP A 227 -6.82 -3.34 -4.73
C ASP A 227 -8.00 -3.12 -3.77
N LEU A 228 -8.38 -1.85 -3.68
CA LEU A 228 -9.59 -1.36 -3.06
C LEU A 228 -10.68 -1.22 -4.13
N ARG A 229 -11.90 -1.65 -3.83
CA ARG A 229 -13.02 -1.70 -4.79
C ARG A 229 -14.19 -0.87 -4.30
N LEU A 230 -14.86 -0.19 -5.23
CA LEU A 230 -16.14 0.44 -4.97
C LEU A 230 -17.08 0.39 -6.16
N GLY A 231 -18.38 0.51 -5.88
CA GLY A 231 -19.45 0.55 -6.88
C GLY A 231 -19.94 -0.83 -7.27
N SER A 232 -20.54 -0.93 -8.44
CA SER A 232 -21.12 -2.17 -8.98
C SER A 232 -20.64 -2.43 -10.40
N TYR A 233 -20.38 -3.70 -10.71
CA TYR A 233 -20.02 -4.17 -12.06
C TYR A 233 -21.21 -4.75 -12.84
N ASP A 234 -22.33 -5.07 -12.17
CA ASP A 234 -23.52 -5.68 -12.78
C ASP A 234 -24.85 -5.01 -12.37
N GLY A 235 -24.79 -3.95 -11.57
CA GLY A 235 -25.92 -3.21 -11.02
C GLY A 235 -26.63 -3.92 -9.85
N LYS A 236 -26.08 -5.00 -9.31
CA LYS A 236 -26.68 -5.80 -8.22
C LYS A 236 -25.69 -6.03 -7.09
N GLU A 237 -24.49 -6.46 -7.44
CA GLU A 237 -23.40 -6.72 -6.51
C GLU A 237 -22.63 -5.42 -6.29
N ALA A 238 -22.20 -5.16 -5.06
CA ALA A 238 -21.58 -3.90 -4.69
C ALA A 238 -20.33 -4.13 -3.85
N ALA A 239 -19.37 -3.21 -4.00
CA ALA A 239 -18.19 -3.11 -3.16
C ALA A 239 -18.10 -1.73 -2.50
N ARG A 240 -17.51 -1.71 -1.30
CA ARG A 240 -17.22 -0.52 -0.51
C ARG A 240 -15.86 -0.69 0.15
N SER A 241 -15.02 0.33 0.04
CA SER A 241 -13.68 0.31 0.65
C SER A 241 -13.65 1.16 1.91
N TYR A 242 -12.77 0.81 2.83
CA TYR A 242 -12.60 1.49 4.11
C TYR A 242 -11.13 1.80 4.29
N LEU A 243 -10.82 3.02 4.71
CA LEU A 243 -9.45 3.47 4.93
C LEU A 243 -9.36 4.18 6.27
N THR A 244 -8.39 3.77 7.08
CA THR A 244 -8.06 4.36 8.37
C THR A 244 -6.69 5.00 8.29
N PHE A 245 -6.60 6.24 8.77
CA PHE A 245 -5.37 7.02 8.82
C PHE A 245 -5.01 7.34 10.26
N ASP A 246 -3.72 7.28 10.58
CA ASP A 246 -3.16 7.81 11.81
C ASP A 246 -3.06 9.34 11.70
N LEU A 247 -3.79 10.06 12.54
CA LEU A 247 -3.86 11.51 12.53
C LEU A 247 -2.89 12.17 13.52
N THR A 248 -2.09 11.40 14.26
CA THR A 248 -1.22 11.93 15.32
C THR A 248 -0.30 13.06 14.82
N GLN A 249 0.22 12.95 13.59
CA GLN A 249 1.07 13.99 13.00
C GLN A 249 0.29 15.19 12.44
N ALA A 250 -0.99 15.04 12.12
CA ALA A 250 -1.87 16.13 11.67
C ALA A 250 -2.71 16.73 12.80
N GLY A 251 -2.67 16.13 13.99
CA GLY A 251 -3.47 16.47 15.16
C GLY A 251 -2.98 17.68 15.96
N ALA A 252 -3.61 17.87 17.11
CA ALA A 252 -3.35 18.99 18.01
C ALA A 252 -1.90 19.01 18.50
N SER A 253 -1.28 20.20 18.51
CA SER A 253 0.04 20.44 19.12
C SER A 253 -0.10 21.46 20.24
N GLY A 254 0.55 21.22 21.38
CA GLY A 254 0.49 22.14 22.52
C GLY A 254 -0.93 22.41 23.07
N GLY A 255 -1.85 21.45 22.94
CA GLY A 255 -3.24 21.58 23.42
C GLY A 255 -4.17 22.40 22.53
N ARG A 256 -3.76 22.75 21.29
CA ARG A 256 -4.62 23.42 20.30
C ARG A 256 -4.76 22.56 19.03
N PRO A 257 -5.96 22.50 18.43
CA PRO A 257 -6.15 21.85 17.13
C PRO A 257 -5.19 22.43 16.09
N ALA A 258 -4.69 21.58 15.20
CA ALA A 258 -3.88 22.06 14.08
C ALA A 258 -4.69 23.00 13.18
N SER A 259 -4.05 24.04 12.66
CA SER A 259 -4.68 24.95 11.70
C SER A 259 -4.69 24.30 10.31
N VAL A 260 -5.67 23.45 10.04
CA VAL A 260 -5.82 22.77 8.75
C VAL A 260 -6.26 23.79 7.68
N ARG A 261 -5.39 24.03 6.69
CA ARG A 261 -5.67 24.89 5.54
C ARG A 261 -6.34 24.14 4.41
N THR A 262 -5.76 23.01 4.01
CA THR A 262 -6.27 22.13 2.97
C THR A 262 -6.06 20.68 3.39
N ALA A 263 -6.95 19.79 2.97
CA ALA A 263 -6.70 18.35 3.01
C ALA A 263 -7.27 17.67 1.77
N THR A 264 -6.48 16.79 1.16
CA THR A 264 -6.85 16.05 -0.03
C THR A 264 -6.67 14.56 0.23
N LEU A 265 -7.65 13.75 -0.14
CA LEU A 265 -7.52 12.29 -0.19
C LEU A 265 -7.12 11.90 -1.61
N ASP A 266 -6.00 11.19 -1.71
CA ASP A 266 -5.37 10.78 -2.95
C ASP A 266 -5.38 9.26 -3.07
N LEU A 267 -6.01 8.76 -4.13
CA LEU A 267 -6.18 7.33 -4.40
C LEU A 267 -5.66 7.02 -5.81
N HIS A 268 -4.76 6.05 -5.95
CA HIS A 268 -4.27 5.66 -7.27
C HIS A 268 -5.29 4.74 -7.94
N GLN A 269 -6.04 5.27 -8.91
CA GLN A 269 -7.06 4.52 -9.61
C GLN A 269 -6.44 3.65 -10.72
N THR A 270 -6.50 2.34 -10.54
CA THR A 270 -5.90 1.35 -11.44
C THR A 270 -6.84 0.95 -12.57
N TRP A 271 -8.16 1.00 -12.33
CA TRP A 271 -9.16 0.58 -13.30
C TRP A 271 -10.54 1.23 -13.08
N SER A 272 -11.31 1.39 -14.16
CA SER A 272 -12.75 1.71 -14.10
C SER A 272 -13.53 1.05 -15.22
N ALA A 273 -14.85 0.87 -15.02
CA ALA A 273 -15.74 0.28 -16.02
C ALA A 273 -16.02 1.20 -17.22
N SER A 274 -15.74 2.50 -17.08
CA SER A 274 -15.91 3.50 -18.13
C SER A 274 -14.83 4.58 -18.04
N CYS A 275 -14.55 5.30 -19.13
CA CYS A 275 -13.88 6.60 -19.08
C CYS A 275 -14.83 7.77 -18.78
N ARG A 276 -16.15 7.56 -18.81
CA ARG A 276 -17.10 8.62 -18.49
C ARG A 276 -17.13 8.86 -16.98
N PRO A 277 -17.21 10.13 -16.52
CA PRO A 277 -17.28 10.42 -15.11
C PRO A 277 -18.41 9.66 -14.40
N ARG A 278 -18.05 8.99 -13.31
CA ARG A 278 -18.97 8.33 -12.37
C ARG A 278 -18.56 8.70 -10.96
N ALA A 279 -19.51 9.29 -10.24
CA ALA A 279 -19.27 9.84 -8.93
C ALA A 279 -19.00 8.73 -7.90
N TRP A 280 -18.00 8.96 -7.08
CA TRP A 280 -17.70 8.19 -5.88
C TRP A 280 -17.57 9.14 -4.69
N GLU A 281 -17.83 8.62 -3.52
CA GLU A 281 -18.14 9.42 -2.33
C GLU A 281 -17.28 9.00 -1.15
N VAL A 282 -16.93 9.98 -0.32
CA VAL A 282 -16.25 9.81 0.96
C VAL A 282 -17.26 10.03 2.08
N TRP A 283 -17.44 9.02 2.92
CA TRP A 283 -18.37 9.04 4.05
C TRP A 283 -17.64 8.87 5.38
N THR A 284 -18.10 9.56 6.42
CA THR A 284 -17.72 9.22 7.81
C THR A 284 -18.40 7.93 8.25
N LEU A 285 -17.88 7.33 9.31
CA LEU A 285 -18.50 6.24 10.04
C LEU A 285 -19.01 6.73 11.40
N PRO A 286 -19.98 6.03 12.02
CA PRO A 286 -20.41 6.33 13.39
C PRO A 286 -19.22 6.38 14.36
N ALA A 287 -19.23 7.33 15.29
CA ALA A 287 -18.18 7.48 16.30
C ALA A 287 -17.92 6.17 17.08
N GLY A 288 -16.64 5.85 17.30
CA GLY A 288 -16.23 4.61 17.97
C GLY A 288 -16.22 3.36 17.08
N THR A 289 -16.60 3.49 15.80
CA THR A 289 -16.47 2.40 14.82
C THR A 289 -14.99 2.08 14.58
N THR A 290 -14.63 0.80 14.70
CA THR A 290 -13.30 0.29 14.32
C THR A 290 -13.45 -0.58 13.08
N VAL A 291 -12.57 -0.39 12.10
CA VAL A 291 -12.47 -1.24 10.92
C VAL A 291 -11.22 -2.10 11.04
N GLY A 292 -11.32 -3.37 10.70
CA GLY A 292 -10.22 -4.32 10.79
C GLY A 292 -10.45 -5.59 9.97
N PRO A 293 -9.58 -6.61 10.11
CA PRO A 293 -9.57 -7.85 9.30
C PRO A 293 -10.89 -8.64 9.25
N LYS A 294 -11.79 -8.42 10.21
CA LYS A 294 -13.12 -9.08 10.29
C LYS A 294 -14.22 -8.37 9.51
N LEU A 295 -13.93 -7.24 8.87
CA LEU A 295 -14.92 -6.51 8.09
C LEU A 295 -15.38 -7.35 6.90
N ARG A 296 -16.70 -7.50 6.75
CA ARG A 296 -17.40 -8.25 5.71
C ARG A 296 -18.63 -7.46 5.30
N TRP A 297 -19.19 -7.78 4.14
CA TRP A 297 -20.43 -7.13 3.67
C TRP A 297 -21.56 -7.17 4.72
N ALA A 298 -21.70 -8.30 5.41
CA ALA A 298 -22.78 -8.53 6.39
C ALA A 298 -22.63 -7.76 7.72
N ASN A 299 -21.41 -7.32 8.07
CA ASN A 299 -21.15 -6.64 9.35
C ASN A 299 -20.54 -5.24 9.18
N GLN A 300 -20.42 -4.75 7.94
CA GLN A 300 -19.81 -3.46 7.66
C GLN A 300 -20.62 -2.31 8.30
N PRO A 301 -19.94 -1.30 8.86
CA PRO A 301 -20.60 -0.09 9.33
C PRO A 301 -21.23 0.65 8.14
N GLN A 302 -22.38 1.28 8.35
CA GLN A 302 -22.99 2.14 7.33
C GLN A 302 -22.35 3.54 7.36
N GLY A 303 -22.31 4.20 6.20
CA GLY A 303 -21.83 5.57 6.11
C GLY A 303 -22.79 6.49 6.86
N GLU A 304 -22.24 7.37 7.71
CA GLU A 304 -23.03 8.26 8.56
C GLU A 304 -23.28 9.60 7.87
N ARG A 305 -22.22 10.27 7.41
CA ARG A 305 -22.31 11.58 6.73
C ARG A 305 -21.45 11.60 5.49
N LEU A 306 -22.05 11.99 4.36
CA LEU A 306 -21.32 12.32 3.14
C LEU A 306 -20.43 13.54 3.38
N ARG A 307 -19.15 13.44 3.02
CA ARG A 307 -18.15 14.49 3.22
C ARG A 307 -17.65 15.10 1.94
N ALA A 308 -17.49 14.27 0.93
CA ALA A 308 -16.99 14.70 -0.36
C ALA A 308 -17.44 13.76 -1.46
N THR A 309 -17.47 14.28 -2.68
CA THR A 309 -17.79 13.53 -3.89
C THR A 309 -16.75 13.88 -4.95
N SER A 310 -16.22 12.87 -5.64
CA SER A 310 -15.35 13.05 -6.80
C SER A 310 -15.93 12.33 -7.99
N THR A 311 -15.79 12.91 -9.18
CA THR A 311 -16.22 12.30 -10.45
C THR A 311 -15.05 11.74 -11.24
N ASP A 312 -13.83 11.85 -10.70
CA ASP A 312 -12.60 11.36 -11.29
C ASP A 312 -12.74 9.89 -11.67
N THR A 313 -12.38 9.60 -12.92
CA THR A 313 -12.54 8.29 -13.53
C THR A 313 -11.37 7.99 -14.45
N ARG A 314 -10.61 6.94 -14.14
CA ARG A 314 -9.33 6.56 -14.75
C ARG A 314 -9.21 5.02 -14.81
N GLY A 315 -8.37 4.53 -15.72
CA GLY A 315 -7.96 3.14 -15.86
C GLY A 315 -8.76 2.26 -16.83
N ASN A 316 -9.70 2.81 -17.62
CA ASN A 316 -10.48 2.01 -18.58
C ASN A 316 -9.81 1.88 -19.97
N ALA A 317 -9.21 2.95 -20.48
CA ALA A 317 -8.60 2.99 -21.81
C ALA A 317 -7.44 4.01 -21.84
N ALA A 318 -6.65 4.03 -22.91
CA ALA A 318 -5.52 4.96 -23.05
C ALA A 318 -5.91 6.44 -22.87
N ALA A 319 -7.12 6.84 -23.32
CA ALA A 319 -7.65 8.19 -23.17
C ALA A 319 -7.98 8.57 -21.72
N CYS A 320 -8.14 7.59 -20.83
CA CYS A 320 -8.31 7.76 -19.40
C CYS A 320 -7.39 6.78 -18.67
N ALA A 321 -6.09 6.90 -18.88
CA ALA A 321 -5.10 5.98 -18.31
C ALA A 321 -5.19 5.92 -16.76
N PRO A 322 -4.72 4.83 -16.12
CA PRO A 322 -4.60 4.74 -14.67
C PRO A 322 -3.81 5.93 -14.09
N GLY A 323 -4.11 6.32 -12.85
CA GLY A 323 -3.42 7.42 -12.18
C GLY A 323 -4.09 7.89 -10.90
N TRP A 324 -3.49 8.89 -10.26
CA TRP A 324 -4.02 9.50 -9.03
C TRP A 324 -5.36 10.21 -9.27
N SER A 325 -6.36 9.80 -8.49
CA SER A 325 -7.66 10.44 -8.33
C SER A 325 -7.76 11.06 -6.95
N SER A 326 -8.16 12.33 -6.92
CA SER A 326 -8.11 13.14 -5.69
C SER A 326 -9.48 13.68 -5.33
N VAL A 327 -9.70 13.95 -4.05
CA VAL A 327 -10.93 14.57 -3.53
C VAL A 327 -10.63 15.47 -2.33
N ASP A 328 -11.20 16.67 -2.31
CA ASP A 328 -11.06 17.59 -1.17
C ASP A 328 -11.83 17.04 0.03
N VAL A 329 -11.13 16.88 1.15
CA VAL A 329 -11.67 16.44 2.44
C VAL A 329 -11.27 17.42 3.56
N THR A 330 -11.02 18.67 3.21
CA THR A 330 -10.52 19.72 4.12
C THR A 330 -11.41 19.84 5.35
N GLU A 331 -12.73 19.92 5.16
CA GLU A 331 -13.68 20.06 6.26
C GLU A 331 -13.80 18.80 7.12
N LEU A 332 -13.53 17.61 6.56
CA LEU A 332 -13.46 16.36 7.32
C LEU A 332 -12.25 16.35 8.24
N VAL A 333 -11.08 16.71 7.73
CA VAL A 333 -9.85 16.73 8.54
C VAL A 333 -9.90 17.85 9.59
N LYS A 334 -10.50 19.00 9.30
CA LYS A 334 -10.79 20.03 10.31
C LYS A 334 -11.66 19.50 11.44
N GLU A 335 -12.68 18.72 11.13
CA GLU A 335 -13.56 18.13 12.15
C GLU A 335 -12.81 17.13 13.04
N TRP A 336 -12.02 16.22 12.45
CA TRP A 336 -11.21 15.27 13.22
C TRP A 336 -10.18 15.96 14.11
N THR A 337 -9.47 16.96 13.59
CA THR A 337 -8.46 17.70 14.35
C THR A 337 -9.08 18.55 15.47
N ALA A 338 -10.24 19.17 15.24
CA ALA A 338 -10.99 19.88 16.26
C ALA A 338 -11.51 18.95 17.36
N ALA A 339 -11.87 17.72 17.02
CA ALA A 339 -12.28 16.68 17.97
C ALA A 339 -11.10 16.04 18.72
N GLY A 340 -9.85 16.38 18.37
CA GLY A 340 -8.66 15.75 18.95
C GLY A 340 -8.50 14.28 18.57
N ALA A 341 -9.07 13.85 17.44
CA ALA A 341 -8.99 12.47 16.99
C ALA A 341 -7.55 12.07 16.65
N THR A 342 -7.11 10.92 17.17
CA THR A 342 -5.82 10.31 16.82
C THR A 342 -5.91 9.45 15.57
N SER A 343 -7.11 9.17 15.08
CA SER A 343 -7.37 8.43 13.85
C SER A 343 -8.61 8.92 13.12
N GLY A 344 -8.59 8.77 11.80
CA GLY A 344 -9.73 9.05 10.95
C GLY A 344 -10.01 7.88 10.02
N THR A 345 -11.25 7.37 10.04
CA THR A 345 -11.69 6.32 9.13
C THR A 345 -12.74 6.87 8.18
N VAL A 346 -12.62 6.52 6.89
CA VAL A 346 -13.60 6.82 5.86
C VAL A 346 -14.12 5.55 5.21
N MET A 347 -15.35 5.61 4.73
CA MET A 347 -15.88 4.68 3.73
C MET A 347 -15.85 5.35 2.36
N LEU A 348 -15.43 4.59 1.36
CA LEU A 348 -15.55 4.92 -0.05
C LEU A 348 -16.64 4.05 -0.68
N LYS A 349 -17.58 4.68 -1.38
CA LYS A 349 -18.60 3.98 -2.17
C LYS A 349 -18.93 4.73 -3.45
N ALA A 350 -19.57 4.07 -4.41
CA ALA A 350 -20.16 4.79 -5.54
C ALA A 350 -21.34 5.64 -5.08
N ALA A 351 -21.57 6.76 -5.77
CA ALA A 351 -22.79 7.54 -5.57
C ALA A 351 -24.04 6.73 -5.97
N ASP A 352 -23.91 5.91 -7.01
CA ASP A 352 -24.93 4.96 -7.47
C ASP A 352 -24.34 3.54 -7.54
N GLU A 353 -24.60 2.72 -6.53
CA GLU A 353 -24.19 1.31 -6.47
C GLU A 353 -25.10 0.37 -7.30
N THR A 354 -26.04 0.93 -8.07
CA THR A 354 -26.87 0.18 -9.04
C THR A 354 -26.46 0.44 -10.49
N ASP A 355 -25.57 1.41 -10.74
CA ASP A 355 -24.98 1.63 -12.07
C ASP A 355 -23.82 0.65 -12.30
N PRO A 356 -23.89 -0.28 -13.27
CA PRO A 356 -22.80 -1.21 -13.58
C PRO A 356 -21.53 -0.53 -14.13
N LEU A 357 -21.61 0.75 -14.51
CA LEU A 357 -20.45 1.55 -14.93
C LEU A 357 -19.76 2.26 -13.77
N SER A 358 -20.26 2.10 -12.53
CA SER A 358 -19.70 2.72 -11.33
C SER A 358 -18.49 1.97 -10.75
N TRP A 359 -18.25 0.71 -11.16
CA TRP A 359 -17.12 -0.09 -10.66
C TRP A 359 -15.78 0.60 -10.89
N LYS A 360 -15.02 0.77 -9.79
CA LYS A 360 -13.67 1.32 -9.78
C LYS A 360 -12.77 0.45 -8.90
N ARG A 361 -11.51 0.34 -9.31
CA ARG A 361 -10.44 -0.27 -8.53
C ARG A 361 -9.36 0.78 -8.26
N PHE A 362 -8.92 0.85 -7.02
CA PHE A 362 -7.83 1.69 -6.56
C PHE A 362 -6.73 0.79 -6.00
N ALA A 363 -5.50 1.24 -6.04
CA ALA A 363 -4.41 0.54 -5.37
C ALA A 363 -4.61 0.59 -3.84
N SER A 364 -4.40 -0.52 -3.14
CA SER A 364 -4.46 -0.57 -1.68
C SER A 364 -3.12 -0.21 -1.04
N ALA A 365 -3.09 -0.21 0.29
CA ALA A 365 -1.85 -0.14 1.05
C ALA A 365 -0.84 -1.19 0.58
N GLU A 366 -1.27 -2.36 0.11
CA GLU A 366 -0.38 -3.46 -0.29
C GLU A 366 0.39 -3.23 -1.59
N THR A 367 0.26 -2.05 -2.19
CA THR A 367 0.94 -1.67 -3.43
C THR A 367 2.03 -0.61 -3.22
N ALA A 368 2.73 -0.23 -4.29
CA ALA A 368 3.69 0.88 -4.26
C ALA A 368 3.01 2.27 -4.20
N THR A 369 1.76 2.38 -4.64
CA THR A 369 0.98 3.63 -4.71
C THR A 369 -0.05 3.67 -3.59
N VAL A 370 0.43 3.79 -2.36
CA VAL A 370 -0.40 3.71 -1.14
C VAL A 370 -1.38 4.89 -1.05
N PRO A 371 -2.68 4.64 -0.78
CA PRO A 371 -3.65 5.70 -0.48
C PRO A 371 -3.17 6.63 0.63
N HIS A 372 -3.38 7.94 0.48
CA HIS A 372 -2.93 8.91 1.47
C HIS A 372 -3.78 10.16 1.57
N LEU A 373 -3.69 10.83 2.72
CA LEU A 373 -4.16 12.18 2.96
C LEU A 373 -2.99 13.16 2.89
N THR A 374 -3.08 14.18 2.04
CA THR A 374 -2.16 15.31 2.03
C THR A 374 -2.78 16.48 2.78
N VAL A 375 -2.21 16.86 3.92
CA VAL A 375 -2.75 17.90 4.83
C VAL A 375 -1.79 19.09 4.91
N THR A 376 -2.25 20.27 4.53
CA THR A 376 -1.51 21.51 4.71
C THR A 376 -1.91 22.18 6.00
N LEU A 377 -0.93 22.40 6.88
CA LEU A 377 -1.09 23.05 8.18
C LEU A 377 -0.51 24.46 8.16
N GLY A 378 -1.15 25.34 8.92
CA GLY A 378 -0.98 26.80 8.84
C GLY A 378 -0.33 27.49 10.00
#